data_AF-A0A5K1G5A4-F1
#
_entry.id   AF-A0A5K1G5A4-F1
#
_cell.length_a   1.000
_cell.length_b   1.000
_cell.length_c   1.000
_cell.angle_alpha   90.00
_cell.angle_beta   90.00
_cell.angle_gamma   90.00
#
_symmetry.space_group_name_H-M   'P 1'
#
loop_
_entity.id
_entity.type
_entity.pdbx_description
1 polymer ?
#
loop_
_entity_poly.entity_id
_entity_poly.type
_entity_poly.pdbx_seq_one_letter_code
_entity_poly.pdbx_strand_id
1 'polypeptide(L)' 'MSGSTSEEVTSEVLIGEEDTYDGVTVKIEERMEVGLFASRLRASMSRWKQQ' A
#
# COMPACT_ATOMS: atom_id res chain seq x y z
N MET A 1 -8.26 10.50 32.00
CA MET A 1 -8.88 10.99 30.75
C MET A 1 -8.18 10.30 29.60
N SER A 2 -8.97 9.61 28.80
CA SER A 2 -8.55 8.74 27.71
C SER A 2 -7.89 9.56 26.60
N GLY A 3 -6.65 9.22 26.26
CA GLY A 3 -6.07 9.55 24.97
C GLY A 3 -5.85 8.22 24.27
N SER A 4 -6.89 7.70 23.62
CA SER A 4 -6.75 6.57 22.70
C SER A 4 -5.73 6.99 21.65
N THR A 5 -4.52 6.47 21.72
CA THR A 5 -3.64 6.36 20.56
C THR A 5 -4.42 5.54 19.56
N SER A 6 -5.10 6.23 18.65
CA SER A 6 -5.61 5.64 17.43
C SER A 6 -4.44 4.87 16.85
N GLU A 7 -4.55 3.55 16.87
CA GLU A 7 -3.82 2.72 15.93
C GLU A 7 -4.23 3.26 14.56
N GLU A 8 -3.42 4.19 14.07
CA GLU A 8 -3.47 4.65 12.71
C GLU A 8 -3.10 3.40 11.93
N VAL A 9 -4.12 2.65 11.52
CA VAL A 9 -4.00 1.68 10.44
C VAL A 9 -3.75 2.52 9.20
N THR A 10 -2.54 3.09 9.09
CA THR A 10 -2.00 3.56 7.84
C THR A 10 -2.01 2.31 6.98
N SER A 11 -2.99 2.20 6.09
CA SER A 11 -3.03 1.19 5.06
C SER A 11 -1.71 1.32 4.29
N GLU A 12 -0.68 0.57 4.69
CA GLU A 12 0.65 0.64 4.11
C GLU A 12 0.52 0.23 2.64
N VAL A 13 0.39 1.21 1.75
CA VAL A 13 0.38 0.96 0.32
C VAL A 13 1.73 0.38 -0.10
N LEU A 14 1.72 -0.40 -1.17
CA LEU A 14 2.93 -0.93 -1.77
C LEU A 14 3.74 0.22 -2.37
N ILE A 15 5.06 0.19 -2.15
CA ILE A 15 5.99 1.14 -2.75
C ILE A 15 6.32 0.59 -4.14
N GLY A 16 6.03 1.40 -5.16
CA GLY A 16 6.34 1.08 -6.56
C GLY A 16 7.13 2.19 -7.21
N GLU A 17 7.86 1.82 -8.26
CA GLU A 17 8.58 2.73 -9.14
C GLU A 17 7.67 3.12 -10.30
N GLU A 18 7.47 4.42 -10.50
CA GLU A 18 6.72 4.97 -11.63
C GLU A 18 7.59 5.00 -12.89
N ASP A 19 7.01 4.65 -14.04
CA ASP A 19 7.68 4.77 -15.34
C ASP A 19 7.15 5.96 -16.16
N THR A 20 7.74 6.20 -17.33
CA THR A 20 7.37 7.33 -18.21
C THR A 20 6.03 7.17 -18.93
N TYR A 21 5.33 6.06 -18.70
CA TYR A 21 4.06 5.70 -19.33
C TYR A 21 2.93 5.60 -18.31
N ASP A 22 3.07 6.29 -17.17
CA ASP A 22 2.14 6.26 -16.03
C ASP A 22 1.93 4.85 -15.44
N GLY A 23 2.86 3.94 -15.71
CA GLY A 23 2.91 2.60 -15.13
C GLY A 23 3.57 2.61 -13.76
N VAL A 24 3.17 1.69 -12.88
CA VAL A 24 3.81 1.49 -11.57
C VAL A 24 4.27 0.05 -11.45
N THR A 25 5.55 -0.15 -11.16
CA THR A 25 6.15 -1.47 -10.92
C THR A 25 6.48 -1.64 -9.45
N VAL A 26 5.92 -2.67 -8.81
CA VAL A 26 6.23 -3.04 -7.42
C VAL A 26 7.13 -4.26 -7.40
N LYS A 27 8.25 -4.16 -6.68
CA LYS A 27 9.13 -5.28 -6.40
C LYS A 27 8.94 -5.76 -4.96
N ILE A 28 8.53 -7.02 -4.79
CA ILE A 28 8.38 -7.64 -3.48
C ILE A 28 9.67 -8.37 -3.14
N GLU A 29 10.48 -7.78 -2.27
CA GLU A 29 11.78 -8.35 -1.86
C GLU A 29 11.68 -9.15 -0.56
N GLU A 30 10.76 -8.76 0.33
CA GLU A 30 10.54 -9.42 1.61
C GLU A 30 9.33 -10.35 1.58
N ARG A 31 9.40 -11.44 2.37
CA ARG A 31 8.28 -12.38 2.49
C ARG A 31 7.10 -11.70 3.18
N MET A 32 5.96 -11.67 2.50
CA MET A 32 4.71 -11.11 3.00
C MET A 32 3.62 -12.18 3.10
N GLU A 33 2.75 -12.06 4.11
CA GLU A 33 1.54 -12.88 4.22
C GLU A 33 0.54 -12.49 3.12
N VAL A 34 -0.20 -13.46 2.58
CA VAL A 34 -1.04 -13.26 1.39
C VAL A 34 -2.23 -12.32 1.64
N GLY A 35 -2.86 -12.39 2.81
CA GLY A 35 -3.93 -11.49 3.24
C GLY A 35 -3.44 -10.05 3.40
N LEU A 36 -2.27 -9.86 4.03
CA LEU A 36 -1.60 -8.56 4.12
C LEU A 36 -1.28 -8.01 2.74
N PHE A 37 -0.66 -8.80 1.87
CA PHE A 37 -0.34 -8.39 0.50
C PHE A 37 -1.61 -7.98 -0.28
N ALA A 38 -2.68 -8.79 -0.21
CA ALA A 38 -3.93 -8.50 -0.90
C ALA A 38 -4.59 -7.22 -0.38
N SER A 39 -4.52 -6.95 0.92
CA SER A 39 -5.04 -5.71 1.51
C SER A 39 -4.27 -4.48 1.00
N ARG A 40 -2.93 -4.54 1.06
CA ARG A 40 -2.04 -3.46 0.60
C ARG A 40 -2.19 -3.20 -0.90
N LEU A 41 -2.28 -4.25 -1.70
CA LEU A 41 -2.48 -4.14 -3.15
C LEU A 41 -3.79 -3.43 -3.49
N ARG A 42 -4.90 -3.78 -2.82
CA ARG A 42 -6.19 -3.09 -3.04
C ARG A 42 -6.10 -1.60 -2.72
N ALA A 43 -5.51 -1.25 -1.58
CA ALA A 43 -5.30 0.14 -1.21
C ALA A 43 -4.42 0.90 -2.22
N SER A 44 -3.36 0.25 -2.72
CA SER A 44 -2.43 0.82 -3.70
C SER A 44 -3.10 1.08 -5.05
N MET A 45 -3.87 0.11 -5.57
CA MET A 45 -4.62 0.27 -6.81
C MET A 45 -5.66 1.40 -6.72
N SER A 46 -6.36 1.53 -5.59
CA SER A 46 -7.29 2.65 -5.37
C SER A 46 -6.57 4.00 -5.42
N ARG A 47 -5.36 4.09 -4.85
CA ARG A 47 -4.56 5.32 -4.87
C ARG A 47 -4.05 5.63 -6.28
N TRP A 48 -3.46 4.67 -6.99
CA TRP A 48 -2.93 4.91 -8.34
C TRP A 48 -4.02 5.26 -9.35
N LYS A 49 -5.24 4.76 -9.18
CA LYS A 49 -6.38 5.15 -10.02
C LYS A 49 -6.82 6.61 -9.84
N GLN A 50 -6.50 7.23 -8.70
CA GLN A 50 -6.86 8.62 -8.40
C GLN A 50 -5.77 9.61 -8.83
N GLN A 51 -4.58 9.14 -9.17
CA GLN A 51 -3.53 9.93 -9.83
C GLN A 51 -3.89 10.12 -11.31
#